data_AF-A0A6F9D7C5-F1
#
_entry.id   AF-A0A6F9D7C5-F1
#
_cell.length_a   1.000
_cell.length_b   1.000
_cell.length_c   1.000
_cell.angle_alpha   90.00
_cell.angle_beta   90.00
_cell.angle_gamma   90.00
#
_symmetry.space_group_name_H-M   'P 1'
#
loop_
_entity.id
_entity.type
_entity.pdbx_description
1 polymer ?
#
loop_
_entity_poly.entity_id
_entity_poly.type
_entity_poly.pdbx_seq_one_letter_code
_entity_poly.pdbx_strand_id
1 'polypeptide(L)'
;MSSKERKRQESMFELISSESSYLRSLNVLINYFMASEELRASVTNTEFHHLFSNVEAVRRTSRQFYHSLTKRRKASSVSMHDVCDIILEHVTAGDFEPYVTYCSNESYQQRALQRLMDNNPAFLKILRQLEGGEECAGLPLHSFLLLPMQRITRLPLLVDTIFQRCDVSMPQYDVASRALRETTNLVKKCNERAKSLERTEQMIQLQHQLDFKSTRSFALISPSRFLVKQGVLTRTQDESVLGFRRVARQDVCLFLFNDVLLIAKKKSDDAYTVTDYFTKERLRSRDVINDPVGFILVVEQNQENQRTEMRFEADKPSTKSRWMAVLRHQPVPYNKISNSNLQVSGRDKCSYFSVQKILGC
;
A
#
# COMPACT_ATOMS: atom_id res chain seq x y z
N MET A 1 20.63 37.84 -13.92
CA MET A 1 20.43 36.45 -13.43
C MET A 1 21.21 35.49 -14.30
N SER A 2 21.86 34.47 -13.72
CA SER A 2 22.55 33.42 -14.50
C SER A 2 21.54 32.49 -15.19
N SER A 3 21.98 31.77 -16.23
CA SER A 3 21.14 30.78 -16.93
C SER A 3 20.64 29.68 -15.98
N LYS A 4 21.51 29.22 -15.05
CA LYS A 4 21.16 28.22 -14.03
C LYS A 4 20.09 28.76 -13.07
N GLU A 5 20.22 30.00 -12.61
CA GLU A 5 19.24 30.62 -11.72
C GLU A 5 17.90 30.87 -12.42
N ARG A 6 17.91 31.23 -13.72
CA ARG A 6 16.68 31.34 -14.51
C ARG A 6 15.92 30.01 -14.56
N LYS A 7 16.62 28.90 -14.82
CA LYS A 7 16.02 27.56 -14.81
C LYS A 7 15.50 27.18 -13.41
N ARG A 8 16.17 27.60 -12.33
CA ARG A 8 15.68 27.38 -10.96
C ARG A 8 14.37 28.12 -10.71
N GLN A 9 14.28 29.39 -11.10
CA GLN A 9 13.05 30.18 -11.02
C GLN A 9 11.91 29.58 -11.85
N GLU A 10 12.19 29.12 -13.08
CA GLU A 10 11.20 28.43 -13.92
C GLU A 10 10.63 27.19 -13.21
N SER A 11 11.47 26.40 -12.53
CA SER A 11 11.04 25.20 -11.78
C SER A 11 10.17 25.55 -10.58
N MET A 12 10.54 26.59 -9.84
CA MET A 12 9.73 27.08 -8.72
C MET A 12 8.39 27.62 -9.21
N PHE A 13 8.37 28.32 -10.35
CA PHE A 13 7.13 28.78 -10.97
C PHE A 13 6.26 27.62 -11.44
N GLU A 14 6.84 26.58 -12.05
CA GLU A 14 6.14 25.35 -12.43
C GLU A 14 5.47 24.68 -11.22
N LEU A 15 6.15 24.60 -10.08
CA LEU A 15 5.56 24.06 -8.85
C LEU A 15 4.30 24.83 -8.42
N ILE A 16 4.37 26.18 -8.43
CA ILE A 16 3.24 27.04 -8.03
C ILE A 16 2.10 26.99 -9.06
N SER A 17 2.41 27.05 -10.35
CA SER A 17 1.40 27.03 -11.41
C SER A 17 0.71 25.67 -11.49
N SER A 18 1.47 24.57 -11.34
CA SER A 18 0.90 23.23 -11.29
C SER A 18 0.05 23.00 -10.04
N GLU A 19 0.37 23.58 -8.88
CA GLU A 19 -0.50 23.51 -7.69
C GLU A 19 -1.83 24.26 -7.93
N SER A 20 -1.78 25.42 -8.58
CA SER A 20 -2.99 26.17 -8.96
C SER A 20 -3.90 25.36 -9.87
N SER A 21 -3.33 24.74 -10.91
CA SER A 21 -4.06 23.88 -11.84
C SER A 21 -4.62 22.64 -11.14
N TYR A 22 -3.82 21.98 -10.30
CA TYR A 22 -4.28 20.84 -9.50
C TYR A 22 -5.45 21.22 -8.58
N LEU A 23 -5.37 22.33 -7.86
CA LEU A 23 -6.45 22.78 -6.98
C LEU A 23 -7.72 23.12 -7.77
N ARG A 24 -7.59 23.66 -8.99
CA ARG A 24 -8.73 23.88 -9.89
C ARG A 24 -9.41 22.56 -10.24
N SER A 25 -8.67 21.56 -10.69
CA SER A 25 -9.23 20.23 -11.00
C SER A 25 -9.82 19.55 -9.77
N LEU A 26 -9.20 19.70 -8.60
CA LEU A 26 -9.71 19.17 -7.34
C LEU A 26 -11.02 19.86 -6.91
N ASN A 27 -11.19 21.15 -7.23
CA ASN A 27 -12.46 21.83 -7.01
C ASN A 27 -13.57 21.32 -7.95
N VAL A 28 -13.25 20.84 -9.16
CA VAL A 28 -14.26 20.16 -10.01
C VAL A 28 -14.72 18.87 -9.33
N LEU A 29 -13.80 18.03 -8.84
CA LEU A 29 -14.15 16.82 -8.10
C LEU A 29 -15.14 17.09 -6.95
N ILE A 30 -14.91 18.16 -6.19
CA ILE A 30 -15.71 18.45 -5.00
C ILE A 30 -16.97 19.25 -5.34
N ASN A 31 -16.83 20.37 -6.04
CA ASN A 31 -17.93 21.31 -6.22
C ASN A 31 -18.90 20.90 -7.34
N TYR A 32 -18.49 19.99 -8.22
CA TYR A 32 -19.33 19.53 -9.33
C TYR A 32 -19.80 18.08 -9.10
N PHE A 33 -18.88 17.13 -8.90
CA PHE A 33 -19.28 15.73 -8.67
C PHE A 33 -19.78 15.49 -7.24
N MET A 34 -18.96 15.76 -6.22
CA MET A 34 -19.32 15.46 -4.83
C MET A 34 -20.52 16.28 -4.33
N ALA A 35 -20.67 17.52 -4.82
CA ALA A 35 -21.77 18.41 -4.47
C ALA A 35 -23.08 18.14 -5.25
N SER A 36 -23.07 17.25 -6.24
CA SER A 36 -24.29 16.90 -6.99
C SER A 36 -25.30 16.19 -6.09
N GLU A 37 -26.46 16.83 -5.88
CA GLU A 37 -27.56 16.26 -5.09
C GLU A 37 -28.12 14.98 -5.73
N GLU A 38 -28.21 14.94 -7.06
CA GLU A 38 -28.67 13.77 -7.81
C GLU A 38 -27.71 12.58 -7.60
N LEU A 39 -26.40 12.82 -7.75
CA LEU A 39 -25.39 11.78 -7.53
C LEU A 39 -25.44 11.30 -6.08
N ARG A 40 -25.54 12.23 -5.13
CA ARG A 40 -25.63 11.95 -3.70
C ARG A 40 -26.86 11.13 -3.32
N ALA A 41 -28.00 11.39 -3.96
CA ALA A 41 -29.26 10.67 -3.75
C ALA A 41 -29.23 9.26 -4.36
N SER A 42 -28.39 9.02 -5.36
CA SER A 42 -28.28 7.73 -6.05
C SER A 42 -27.46 6.67 -5.31
N VAL A 43 -26.79 7.03 -4.20
CA VAL A 43 -25.88 6.14 -3.45
C VAL A 43 -26.12 6.19 -1.95
N THR A 44 -25.74 5.14 -1.24
CA THR A 44 -25.76 5.12 0.23
C THR A 44 -24.66 6.00 0.82
N ASN A 45 -24.79 6.36 2.11
CA ASN A 45 -23.75 7.11 2.82
C ASN A 45 -22.39 6.38 2.81
N THR A 46 -22.42 5.05 2.94
CA THR A 46 -21.22 4.22 2.95
C THR A 46 -20.55 4.21 1.58
N GLU A 47 -21.30 4.06 0.49
CA GLU A 47 -20.76 4.12 -0.87
C GLU A 47 -20.22 5.50 -1.21
N PHE A 48 -20.94 6.57 -0.83
CA PHE A 48 -20.48 7.94 -1.02
C PHE A 48 -19.17 8.20 -0.28
N HIS A 49 -19.07 7.77 0.98
CA HIS A 49 -17.84 7.86 1.76
C HIS A 49 -16.72 7.01 1.16
N HIS A 50 -17.01 5.80 0.68
CA HIS A 50 -16.02 4.99 -0.01
C HIS A 50 -15.56 5.60 -1.33
N LEU A 51 -16.41 6.33 -2.06
CA LEU A 51 -16.08 6.94 -3.34
C LEU A 51 -15.23 8.20 -3.19
N PHE A 52 -15.62 9.11 -2.30
CA PHE A 52 -14.97 10.41 -2.14
C PHE A 52 -13.98 10.47 -0.96
N SER A 53 -14.00 9.50 -0.06
CA SER A 53 -13.08 9.40 1.08
C SER A 53 -13.02 10.75 1.84
N ASN A 54 -11.82 11.19 2.24
CA ASN A 54 -11.56 12.46 2.90
C ASN A 54 -11.10 13.57 1.93
N VAL A 55 -11.57 13.58 0.67
CA VAL A 55 -11.08 14.53 -0.37
C VAL A 55 -11.20 16.00 0.01
N GLU A 56 -12.20 16.38 0.82
CA GLU A 56 -12.33 17.77 1.27
C GLU A 56 -11.17 18.22 2.16
N ALA A 57 -10.63 17.30 2.99
CA ALA A 57 -9.45 17.56 3.79
C ALA A 57 -8.21 17.71 2.89
N VAL A 58 -8.09 16.89 1.84
CA VAL A 58 -7.05 17.02 0.81
C VAL A 58 -7.12 18.39 0.12
N ARG A 59 -8.32 18.86 -0.26
CA ARG A 59 -8.53 20.20 -0.83
C ARG A 59 -8.11 21.30 0.13
N ARG A 60 -8.46 21.18 1.42
CA ARG A 60 -8.07 22.17 2.44
C ARG A 60 -6.55 22.27 2.55
N THR A 61 -5.86 21.13 2.64
CA THR A 61 -4.39 21.09 2.65
C THR A 61 -3.80 21.74 1.39
N SER A 62 -4.25 21.36 0.19
CA SER A 62 -3.78 21.94 -1.07
C SER A 62 -3.99 23.46 -1.12
N ARG A 63 -5.15 23.94 -0.67
CA ARG A 63 -5.44 25.38 -0.61
C ARG A 63 -4.51 26.13 0.33
N GLN A 64 -4.22 25.58 1.52
CA GLN A 64 -3.29 26.18 2.47
C GLN A 64 -1.86 26.19 1.92
N PHE A 65 -1.41 25.07 1.35
CA PHE A 65 -0.11 24.96 0.71
C PHE A 65 0.05 25.97 -0.44
N TYR A 66 -0.95 26.05 -1.33
CA TYR A 66 -0.99 27.03 -2.42
C TYR A 66 -0.97 28.48 -1.91
N HIS A 67 -1.68 28.76 -0.82
CA HIS A 67 -1.67 30.08 -0.20
C HIS A 67 -0.26 30.47 0.29
N SER A 68 0.45 29.56 0.96
CA SER A 68 1.83 29.80 1.41
C SER A 68 2.78 30.05 0.24
N LEU A 69 2.68 29.25 -0.82
CA LEU A 69 3.46 29.42 -2.04
C LEU A 69 3.20 30.77 -2.73
N THR A 70 1.93 31.15 -2.89
CA THR A 70 1.57 32.42 -3.54
C THR A 70 1.91 33.63 -2.69
N LYS A 71 1.84 33.53 -1.35
CA LYS A 71 2.32 34.57 -0.43
C LYS A 71 3.81 34.86 -0.66
N ARG A 72 4.65 33.80 -0.77
CA ARG A 72 6.08 33.94 -1.10
C ARG A 72 6.30 34.58 -2.47
N ARG A 73 5.53 34.15 -3.48
CA ARG A 73 5.61 34.73 -4.83
C ARG A 73 5.28 36.21 -4.84
N LYS A 74 4.21 36.63 -4.16
CA LYS A 74 3.78 38.04 -4.07
C LYS A 74 4.76 38.93 -3.31
N ALA A 75 5.40 38.39 -2.27
CA ALA A 75 6.41 39.13 -1.51
C ALA A 75 7.75 39.26 -2.26
N SER A 76 7.95 38.52 -3.34
CA SER A 76 9.19 38.55 -4.13
C SER A 76 9.11 39.61 -5.23
N SER A 77 10.02 40.58 -5.25
CA SER A 77 10.02 41.68 -6.23
C SER A 77 10.45 41.23 -7.63
N VAL A 78 11.59 40.54 -7.74
CA VAL A 78 12.18 40.15 -9.05
C VAL A 78 12.36 38.62 -9.16
N SER A 79 12.87 37.97 -8.11
CA SER A 79 13.13 36.52 -8.07
C SER A 79 12.75 35.94 -6.72
N MET A 80 12.17 34.74 -6.71
CA MET A 80 11.87 34.05 -5.46
C MET A 80 13.15 33.48 -4.85
N HIS A 81 13.32 33.65 -3.55
CA HIS A 81 14.50 33.13 -2.84
C HIS A 81 14.50 31.59 -2.82
N ASP A 82 13.41 31.00 -2.33
CA ASP A 82 13.19 29.56 -2.26
C ASP A 82 11.68 29.27 -2.09
N VAL A 83 11.30 28.02 -2.35
CA VAL A 83 9.98 27.43 -2.05
C VAL A 83 10.11 26.06 -1.37
N CYS A 84 11.30 25.47 -1.33
CA CYS A 84 11.55 24.17 -0.70
C CYS A 84 11.38 24.22 0.82
N ASP A 85 11.65 25.37 1.44
CA ASP A 85 11.40 25.62 2.86
C ASP A 85 9.91 25.46 3.22
N ILE A 86 9.02 26.01 2.39
CA ILE A 86 7.56 25.90 2.58
C ILE A 86 7.11 24.44 2.45
N ILE A 87 7.64 23.72 1.47
CA ILE A 87 7.33 22.29 1.26
C ILE A 87 7.77 21.48 2.48
N LEU A 88 9.01 21.71 2.93
CA LEU A 88 9.57 21.02 4.08
C LEU A 88 8.74 21.28 5.35
N GLU A 89 8.36 22.54 5.59
CA GLU A 89 7.49 22.93 6.72
C GLU A 89 6.16 22.16 6.69
N HIS A 90 5.43 22.20 5.57
CA HIS A 90 4.12 21.53 5.45
C HIS A 90 4.22 20.00 5.63
N VAL A 91 5.25 19.37 5.06
CA VAL A 91 5.43 17.92 5.17
C VAL A 91 5.81 17.53 6.60
N THR A 92 6.72 18.27 7.24
CA THR A 92 7.19 17.97 8.60
C THR A 92 6.17 18.31 9.68
N ALA A 93 5.31 19.31 9.46
CA ALA A 93 4.18 19.64 10.33
C ALA A 93 3.05 18.61 10.25
N GLY A 94 3.06 17.72 9.26
CA GLY A 94 2.01 16.72 9.06
C GLY A 94 0.79 17.23 8.30
N ASP A 95 0.85 18.40 7.67
CA ASP A 95 -0.28 19.01 6.95
C ASP A 95 -0.77 18.12 5.78
N PHE A 96 0.12 17.29 5.24
CA PHE A 96 -0.16 16.33 4.18
C PHE A 96 -0.72 14.98 4.66
N GLU A 97 -0.96 14.77 5.95
CA GLU A 97 -1.58 13.53 6.47
C GLU A 97 -2.94 13.18 5.81
N PRO A 98 -3.80 14.15 5.43
CA PRO A 98 -5.01 13.85 4.68
C PRO A 98 -4.76 13.13 3.35
N TYR A 99 -3.64 13.41 2.66
CA TYR A 99 -3.26 12.69 1.44
C TYR A 99 -2.94 11.24 1.73
N VAL A 100 -2.26 10.95 2.85
CA VAL A 100 -1.92 9.58 3.26
C VAL A 100 -3.19 8.76 3.45
N THR A 101 -4.19 9.33 4.13
CA THR A 101 -5.49 8.69 4.34
C THR A 101 -6.22 8.49 3.01
N TYR A 102 -6.30 9.52 2.18
CA TYR A 102 -6.98 9.46 0.89
C TYR A 102 -6.37 8.39 -0.02
N CYS A 103 -5.06 8.47 -0.23
CA CYS A 103 -4.31 7.56 -1.10
C CYS A 103 -4.35 6.11 -0.58
N SER A 104 -4.42 5.90 0.74
CA SER A 104 -4.57 4.55 1.28
C SER A 104 -5.92 3.90 0.97
N ASN A 105 -6.95 4.69 0.66
CA ASN A 105 -8.28 4.23 0.32
C ASN A 105 -8.51 4.09 -1.20
N GLU A 106 -7.52 4.40 -2.05
CA GLU A 106 -7.69 4.44 -3.52
C GLU A 106 -8.26 3.14 -4.09
N SER A 107 -7.76 1.99 -3.64
CA SER A 107 -8.25 0.69 -4.11
C SER A 107 -9.72 0.44 -3.72
N TYR A 108 -10.18 0.97 -2.58
CA TYR A 108 -11.59 0.92 -2.18
C TYR A 108 -12.44 1.88 -3.01
N GLN A 109 -11.94 3.08 -3.30
CA GLN A 109 -12.61 4.05 -4.16
C GLN A 109 -12.84 3.46 -5.56
N GLN A 110 -11.81 2.84 -6.14
CA GLN A 110 -11.89 2.20 -7.44
C GLN A 110 -12.90 1.05 -7.46
N ARG A 111 -12.85 0.15 -6.46
CA ARG A 111 -13.83 -0.95 -6.33
C ARG A 111 -15.25 -0.43 -6.12
N ALA A 112 -15.43 0.63 -5.34
CA ALA A 112 -16.74 1.24 -5.10
C ALA A 112 -17.31 1.86 -6.38
N LEU A 113 -16.50 2.66 -7.10
CA LEU A 113 -16.90 3.25 -8.38
C LEU A 113 -17.30 2.16 -9.38
N GLN A 114 -16.46 1.14 -9.57
CA GLN A 114 -16.75 0.05 -10.51
C GLN A 114 -18.04 -0.68 -10.15
N ARG A 115 -18.24 -1.03 -8.87
CA ARG A 115 -19.47 -1.69 -8.41
C ARG A 115 -20.71 -0.84 -8.65
N LEU A 116 -20.63 0.47 -8.42
CA LEU A 116 -21.73 1.40 -8.68
C LEU A 116 -22.03 1.49 -10.18
N MET A 117 -21.00 1.56 -11.03
CA MET A 117 -21.18 1.57 -12.48
C MET A 117 -21.83 0.28 -13.00
N ASP A 118 -21.46 -0.88 -12.44
CA ASP A 118 -21.96 -2.18 -12.89
C ASP A 118 -23.37 -2.50 -12.37
N ASN A 119 -23.67 -2.12 -11.12
CA ASN A 119 -24.87 -2.59 -10.41
C ASN A 119 -25.91 -1.50 -10.13
N ASN A 120 -25.61 -0.22 -10.40
CA ASN A 120 -26.52 0.90 -10.15
C ASN A 120 -26.75 1.73 -11.43
N PRO A 121 -27.77 1.38 -12.24
CA PRO A 121 -28.08 2.09 -13.48
C PRO A 121 -28.43 3.57 -13.29
N ALA A 122 -29.04 3.93 -12.15
CA ALA A 122 -29.38 5.32 -11.84
C ALA A 122 -28.12 6.16 -11.62
N PHE A 123 -27.18 5.66 -10.80
CA PHE A 123 -25.86 6.28 -10.61
C PHE A 123 -25.13 6.41 -11.96
N LEU A 124 -25.08 5.35 -12.76
CA LEU A 124 -24.37 5.37 -14.05
C LEU A 124 -24.94 6.43 -15.01
N LYS A 125 -26.28 6.57 -15.06
CA LYS A 125 -26.94 7.59 -15.88
C LYS A 125 -26.53 9.01 -15.44
N ILE A 126 -26.62 9.30 -14.14
CA ILE A 126 -26.27 10.61 -13.57
C ILE A 126 -24.77 10.90 -13.77
N LEU A 127 -23.92 9.91 -13.53
CA LEU A 127 -22.48 10.03 -13.74
C LEU A 127 -22.16 10.43 -15.19
N ARG A 128 -22.74 9.75 -16.19
CA ARG A 128 -22.54 10.09 -17.61
C ARG A 128 -23.04 11.49 -17.96
N GLN A 129 -24.13 11.93 -17.35
CA GLN A 129 -24.63 13.30 -17.53
C GLN A 129 -23.64 14.32 -16.97
N LEU A 130 -23.12 14.08 -15.75
CA LEU A 130 -22.12 14.95 -15.15
C LEU A 130 -20.83 14.99 -15.98
N GLU A 131 -20.30 13.85 -16.41
CA GLU A 131 -19.08 13.75 -17.23
C GLU A 131 -19.19 14.45 -18.59
N GLY A 132 -20.42 14.67 -19.08
CA GLY A 132 -20.69 15.46 -20.28
C GLY A 132 -20.64 16.99 -20.08
N GLY A 133 -20.50 17.47 -18.85
CA GLY A 133 -20.41 18.90 -18.51
C GLY A 133 -19.09 19.53 -18.94
N GLU A 134 -19.12 20.83 -19.25
CA GLU A 134 -17.93 21.58 -19.67
C GLU A 134 -16.87 21.67 -18.57
N GLU A 135 -17.30 21.65 -17.29
CA GLU A 135 -16.45 21.65 -16.10
C GLU A 135 -15.50 20.45 -16.08
N CYS A 136 -15.90 19.33 -16.66
CA CYS A 136 -15.10 18.11 -16.73
C CYS A 136 -14.04 18.16 -17.84
N ALA A 137 -14.18 19.05 -18.82
CA ALA A 137 -13.31 19.12 -20.00
C ALA A 137 -13.09 17.76 -20.68
N GLY A 138 -14.14 16.93 -20.73
CA GLY A 138 -14.11 15.58 -21.31
C GLY A 138 -13.39 14.51 -20.46
N LEU A 139 -13.07 14.80 -19.20
CA LEU A 139 -12.47 13.83 -18.28
C LEU A 139 -13.54 13.09 -17.47
N PRO A 140 -13.42 11.76 -17.29
CA PRO A 140 -14.33 10.99 -16.44
C PRO A 140 -14.05 11.22 -14.95
N LEU A 141 -15.02 10.93 -14.08
CA LEU A 141 -14.89 11.06 -12.62
C LEU A 141 -13.66 10.30 -12.09
N HIS A 142 -13.38 9.12 -12.63
CA HIS A 142 -12.20 8.33 -12.27
C HIS A 142 -10.89 9.13 -12.38
N SER A 143 -10.72 9.94 -13.44
CA SER A 143 -9.53 10.77 -13.62
C SER A 143 -9.38 11.83 -12.53
N PHE A 144 -10.50 12.37 -12.04
CA PHE A 144 -10.50 13.32 -10.93
C PHE A 144 -10.17 12.65 -9.59
N LEU A 145 -10.69 11.45 -9.34
CA LEU A 145 -10.43 10.69 -8.11
C LEU A 145 -8.94 10.34 -7.94
N LEU A 146 -8.19 10.19 -9.04
CA LEU A 146 -6.74 9.92 -9.04
C LEU A 146 -5.87 11.15 -8.74
N LEU A 147 -6.42 12.37 -8.83
CA LEU A 147 -5.64 13.60 -8.72
C LEU A 147 -4.77 13.67 -7.45
N PRO A 148 -5.26 13.31 -6.23
CA PRO A 148 -4.43 13.38 -5.03
C PRO A 148 -3.21 12.44 -5.06
N MET A 149 -3.37 11.22 -5.58
CA MET A 149 -2.26 10.26 -5.74
C MET A 149 -1.26 10.75 -6.79
N GLN A 150 -1.75 11.29 -7.91
CA GLN A 150 -0.89 11.90 -8.93
C GLN A 150 -0.11 13.10 -8.37
N ARG A 151 -0.74 13.92 -7.51
CA ARG A 151 -0.07 15.08 -6.92
C ARG A 151 1.01 14.66 -5.93
N ILE A 152 0.71 13.74 -5.03
CA ILE A 152 1.65 13.31 -3.98
C ILE A 152 2.90 12.66 -4.60
N THR A 153 2.74 11.91 -5.68
CA THR A 153 3.83 11.26 -6.42
C THR A 153 4.62 12.21 -7.30
N ARG A 154 4.01 13.29 -7.79
CA ARG A 154 4.68 14.33 -8.59
C ARG A 154 5.49 15.32 -7.74
N LEU A 155 5.11 15.56 -6.48
CA LEU A 155 5.78 16.54 -5.64
C LEU A 155 7.29 16.30 -5.47
N PRO A 156 7.79 15.07 -5.20
CA PRO A 156 9.23 14.79 -5.17
C PRO A 156 9.95 15.10 -6.49
N LEU A 157 9.31 14.86 -7.65
CA LEU A 157 9.89 15.13 -8.97
C LEU A 157 10.08 16.63 -9.23
N LEU A 158 9.11 17.44 -8.78
CA LEU A 158 9.19 18.89 -8.86
C LEU A 158 10.30 19.43 -7.94
N VAL A 159 10.41 18.88 -6.71
CA VAL A 159 11.47 19.26 -5.77
C VAL A 159 12.84 18.84 -6.28
N ASP A 160 12.99 17.64 -6.85
CA ASP A 160 14.24 17.16 -7.46
C ASP A 160 14.69 18.08 -8.60
N THR A 161 13.75 18.52 -9.44
CA THR A 161 14.04 19.48 -10.52
C THR A 161 14.58 20.81 -9.98
N ILE A 162 14.03 21.32 -8.87
CA ILE A 162 14.54 22.53 -8.19
C ILE A 162 15.92 22.25 -7.58
N PHE A 163 16.07 21.12 -6.88
CA PHE A 163 17.29 20.70 -6.21
C PHE A 163 18.48 20.58 -7.16
N GLN A 164 18.31 19.91 -8.30
CA GLN A 164 19.35 19.76 -9.33
C GLN A 164 19.81 21.11 -9.92
N ARG A 165 18.96 22.14 -9.83
CA ARG A 165 19.25 23.50 -10.31
C ARG A 165 19.74 24.42 -9.20
N CYS A 166 19.77 23.95 -7.95
CA CYS A 166 20.36 24.65 -6.82
C CYS A 166 21.90 24.61 -6.89
N ASP A 167 22.55 25.67 -6.43
CA ASP A 167 24.00 25.68 -6.25
C ASP A 167 24.35 25.01 -4.92
N VAL A 168 25.42 24.21 -4.87
CA VAL A 168 25.85 23.52 -3.64
C VAL A 168 26.36 24.53 -2.60
N SER A 169 26.86 25.68 -3.04
CA SER A 169 27.30 26.76 -2.16
C SER A 169 26.14 27.55 -1.51
N MET A 170 24.90 27.36 -1.98
CA MET A 170 23.74 28.08 -1.50
C MET A 170 23.14 27.42 -0.25
N PRO A 171 22.73 28.21 0.79
CA PRO A 171 22.04 27.67 1.96
C PRO A 171 20.78 26.84 1.64
N GLN A 172 20.10 27.17 0.53
CA GLN A 172 18.90 26.51 0.03
C GLN A 172 19.15 25.07 -0.41
N TYR A 173 20.41 24.68 -0.65
CA TYR A 173 20.75 23.33 -1.10
C TYR A 173 20.38 22.26 -0.06
N ASP A 174 20.70 22.50 1.22
CA ASP A 174 20.33 21.59 2.31
C ASP A 174 18.81 21.51 2.47
N VAL A 175 18.13 22.65 2.41
CA VAL A 175 16.67 22.74 2.51
C VAL A 175 15.99 21.95 1.39
N ALA A 176 16.43 22.13 0.15
CA ALA A 176 15.92 21.40 -1.01
C ALA A 176 16.19 19.88 -0.93
N SER A 177 17.39 19.48 -0.46
CA SER A 177 17.73 18.07 -0.22
C SER A 177 16.80 17.44 0.83
N ARG A 178 16.56 18.14 1.94
CA ARG A 178 15.65 17.69 2.99
C ARG A 178 14.20 17.64 2.49
N ALA A 179 13.74 18.66 1.77
CA ALA A 179 12.40 18.67 1.17
C ALA A 179 12.21 17.48 0.20
N LEU A 180 13.22 17.15 -0.61
CA LEU A 180 13.18 15.99 -1.51
C LEU A 180 13.06 14.68 -0.73
N ARG A 181 13.84 14.53 0.35
CA ARG A 181 13.77 13.36 1.23
C ARG A 181 12.39 13.21 1.88
N GLU A 182 11.87 14.28 2.48
CA GLU A 182 10.60 14.22 3.20
C GLU A 182 9.39 14.02 2.27
N THR A 183 9.39 14.64 1.09
CA THR A 183 8.35 14.37 0.08
C THR A 183 8.44 12.94 -0.46
N THR A 184 9.63 12.37 -0.60
CA THR A 184 9.82 10.96 -0.95
C THR A 184 9.31 10.03 0.15
N ASN A 185 9.59 10.35 1.42
CA ASN A 185 9.08 9.60 2.58
C ASN A 185 7.56 9.65 2.66
N LEU A 186 6.94 10.78 2.32
CA LEU A 186 5.49 10.93 2.27
C LEU A 186 4.84 9.96 1.27
N VAL A 187 5.41 9.82 0.07
CA VAL A 187 4.94 8.82 -0.92
C VAL A 187 5.08 7.40 -0.38
N LYS A 188 6.22 7.08 0.25
CA LYS A 188 6.42 5.76 0.89
C LYS A 188 5.37 5.50 1.96
N LYS A 189 5.05 6.50 2.80
CA LYS A 189 4.03 6.41 3.84
C LYS A 189 2.64 6.13 3.26
N CYS A 190 2.26 6.76 2.14
CA CYS A 190 1.01 6.44 1.43
C CYS A 190 0.97 4.96 1.03
N ASN A 191 2.03 4.45 0.38
CA ASN A 191 2.12 3.07 -0.07
C ASN A 191 2.10 2.06 1.09
N GLU A 192 2.82 2.35 2.17
CA GLU A 192 2.85 1.50 3.37
C GLU A 192 1.49 1.42 4.03
N ARG A 193 0.76 2.55 4.11
CA ARG A 193 -0.59 2.56 4.67
C ARG A 193 -1.60 1.84 3.78
N ALA A 194 -1.54 2.03 2.46
CA ALA A 194 -2.36 1.28 1.50
C ALA A 194 -2.14 -0.24 1.67
N LYS A 195 -0.88 -0.67 1.67
CA LYS A 195 -0.51 -2.08 1.90
C LYS A 195 -0.95 -2.57 3.28
N SER A 196 -0.91 -1.73 4.31
CA SER A 196 -1.41 -2.09 5.64
C SER A 196 -2.91 -2.34 5.61
N LEU A 197 -3.68 -1.48 4.94
CA LEU A 197 -5.12 -1.60 4.84
C LEU A 197 -5.55 -2.84 4.04
N GLU A 198 -4.87 -3.15 2.93
CA GLU A 198 -5.07 -4.40 2.17
C GLU A 198 -4.80 -5.63 3.03
N ARG A 199 -3.73 -5.61 3.83
CA ARG A 199 -3.44 -6.71 4.77
C ARG A 199 -4.54 -6.84 5.82
N THR A 200 -5.04 -5.75 6.38
CA THR A 200 -6.16 -5.77 7.32
C THR A 200 -7.42 -6.36 6.68
N GLU A 201 -7.77 -5.97 5.46
CA GLU A 201 -8.91 -6.53 4.71
C GLU A 201 -8.76 -8.04 4.52
N GLN A 202 -7.58 -8.48 4.09
CA GLN A 202 -7.27 -9.89 3.93
C GLN A 202 -7.39 -10.66 5.25
N MET A 203 -6.96 -10.07 6.37
CA MET A 203 -7.12 -10.67 7.69
C MET A 203 -8.59 -10.82 8.10
N ILE A 204 -9.43 -9.82 7.80
CA ILE A 204 -10.89 -9.88 8.07
C ILE A 204 -11.53 -10.98 7.22
N GLN A 205 -11.21 -11.06 5.92
CA GLN A 205 -11.70 -12.12 5.04
C GLN A 205 -11.33 -13.51 5.58
N LEU A 206 -10.06 -13.71 5.95
CA LEU A 206 -9.60 -14.97 6.53
C LEU A 206 -10.30 -15.31 7.85
N GLN A 207 -10.65 -14.32 8.68
CA GLN A 207 -11.40 -14.57 9.92
C GLN A 207 -12.76 -15.23 9.65
N HIS A 208 -13.43 -14.87 8.56
CA HIS A 208 -14.71 -15.48 8.18
C HIS A 208 -14.54 -16.88 7.58
N GLN A 209 -13.39 -17.17 6.96
CA GLN A 209 -13.10 -18.45 6.30
C GLN A 209 -12.53 -19.51 7.25
N LEU A 210 -11.89 -19.11 8.35
CA LEU A 210 -11.18 -20.00 9.27
C LEU A 210 -12.02 -20.29 10.52
N ASP A 211 -12.43 -21.56 10.68
CA ASP A 211 -13.10 -22.07 11.88
C ASP A 211 -12.07 -22.69 12.84
N PHE A 212 -12.01 -22.19 14.07
CA PHE A 212 -11.07 -22.62 15.12
C PHE A 212 -11.68 -23.60 16.14
N LYS A 213 -12.90 -24.12 15.91
CA LYS A 213 -13.60 -25.02 16.85
C LYS A 213 -12.81 -26.26 17.29
N SER A 214 -11.90 -26.75 16.46
CA SER A 214 -11.08 -27.94 16.76
C SER A 214 -9.75 -27.61 17.46
N THR A 215 -9.53 -26.35 17.86
CA THR A 215 -8.28 -25.85 18.44
C THR A 215 -8.52 -24.94 19.64
N ARG A 216 -7.49 -24.73 20.48
CA ARG A 216 -7.54 -23.71 21.53
C ARG A 216 -7.74 -22.31 20.92
N SER A 217 -8.41 -21.43 21.65
CA SER A 217 -8.71 -20.05 21.21
C SER A 217 -7.47 -19.35 20.65
N PHE A 218 -7.53 -18.97 19.37
CA PHE A 218 -6.46 -18.27 18.67
C PHE A 218 -6.99 -16.93 18.14
N ALA A 219 -6.43 -15.82 18.63
CA ALA A 219 -6.77 -14.49 18.14
C ALA A 219 -6.10 -14.27 16.78
N LEU A 220 -6.81 -14.54 15.68
CA LEU A 220 -6.30 -14.40 14.32
C LEU A 220 -5.93 -12.96 13.97
N ILE A 221 -6.76 -12.00 14.35
CA ILE A 221 -6.52 -10.58 14.04
C ILE A 221 -5.56 -9.98 15.05
N SER A 222 -4.45 -9.46 14.55
CA SER A 222 -3.48 -8.66 15.29
C SER A 222 -3.00 -7.51 14.38
N PRO A 223 -2.77 -6.29 14.91
CA PRO A 223 -2.34 -5.14 14.11
C PRO A 223 -1.07 -5.37 13.28
N SER A 224 -0.20 -6.27 13.74
CA SER A 224 1.08 -6.58 13.08
C SER A 224 1.07 -7.87 12.25
N ARG A 225 -0.04 -8.62 12.25
CA ARG A 225 -0.13 -9.91 11.55
C ARG A 225 -0.57 -9.73 10.11
N PHE A 226 0.12 -10.41 9.19
CA PHE A 226 -0.27 -10.47 7.80
C PHE A 226 0.09 -11.80 7.15
N LEU A 227 -0.72 -12.23 6.19
CA LEU A 227 -0.49 -13.45 5.43
C LEU A 227 0.76 -13.28 4.54
N VAL A 228 1.73 -14.17 4.70
CA VAL A 228 2.93 -14.27 3.86
C VAL A 228 2.66 -15.21 2.68
N LYS A 229 2.03 -16.36 2.94
CA LYS A 229 1.72 -17.35 1.90
C LYS A 229 0.56 -18.25 2.32
N GLN A 230 -0.30 -18.57 1.36
CA GLN A 230 -1.30 -19.64 1.46
C GLN A 230 -1.08 -20.68 0.34
N GLY A 231 -1.49 -21.91 0.59
CA GLY A 231 -1.52 -22.96 -0.44
C GLY A 231 -1.84 -24.34 0.09
N VAL A 232 -2.31 -25.21 -0.81
CA VAL A 232 -2.61 -26.62 -0.53
C VAL A 232 -1.32 -27.44 -0.64
N LEU A 233 -1.10 -28.36 0.30
CA LEU A 233 -0.03 -29.35 0.31
C LEU A 233 -0.60 -30.68 0.81
N THR A 234 0.02 -31.79 0.43
CA THR A 234 -0.32 -33.10 0.98
C THR A 234 0.55 -33.37 2.19
N ARG A 235 -0.05 -33.47 3.38
CA ARG A 235 0.61 -33.94 4.61
C ARG A 235 0.70 -35.46 4.55
N THR A 236 1.88 -36.00 4.82
CA THR A 236 2.10 -37.45 4.91
C THR A 236 2.52 -37.84 6.32
N GLN A 237 1.88 -38.89 6.84
CA GLN A 237 2.08 -39.39 8.20
C GLN A 237 2.20 -40.91 8.17
N ASP A 238 3.24 -41.44 8.82
CA ASP A 238 3.41 -42.88 8.99
C ASP A 238 2.43 -43.36 10.06
N GLU A 239 1.51 -44.25 9.67
CA GLU A 239 0.58 -44.92 10.56
C GLU A 239 0.92 -46.42 10.64
N SER A 240 0.94 -46.95 11.85
CA SER A 240 1.00 -48.39 12.08
C SER A 240 -0.39 -48.90 12.42
N VAL A 241 -1.07 -49.52 11.44
CA VAL A 241 -2.39 -50.13 11.65
C VAL A 241 -2.21 -51.65 11.62
N LEU A 242 -2.52 -52.32 12.73
CA LEU A 242 -2.43 -53.78 12.86
C LEU A 242 -1.05 -54.37 12.47
N GLY A 243 0.04 -53.65 12.79
CA GLY A 243 1.42 -54.08 12.47
C GLY A 243 1.87 -53.82 11.03
N PHE A 244 0.98 -53.36 10.14
CA PHE A 244 1.36 -52.90 8.80
C PHE A 244 1.66 -51.39 8.82
N ARG A 245 2.82 -51.02 8.26
CA ARG A 245 3.15 -49.60 8.02
C ARG A 245 2.40 -49.10 6.81
N ARG A 246 1.58 -48.08 6.98
CA ARG A 246 0.88 -47.37 5.90
C ARG A 246 1.20 -45.88 6.00
N VAL A 247 1.43 -45.25 4.86
CA VAL A 247 1.55 -43.79 4.79
C VAL A 247 0.17 -43.21 4.57
N ALA A 248 -0.39 -42.56 5.59
CA ALA A 248 -1.58 -41.76 5.45
C ALA A 248 -1.24 -40.47 4.69
N ARG A 249 -2.06 -40.12 3.70
CA ARG A 249 -1.92 -38.90 2.89
C ARG A 249 -3.16 -38.06 3.07
N GLN A 250 -2.98 -36.80 3.41
CA GLN A 250 -4.10 -35.87 3.63
C GLN A 250 -3.77 -34.50 3.06
N ASP A 251 -4.63 -34.00 2.19
CA ASP A 251 -4.52 -32.63 1.70
C ASP A 251 -4.91 -31.65 2.80
N VAL A 252 -4.04 -30.66 3.01
CA VAL A 252 -4.22 -29.59 3.98
C VAL A 252 -3.89 -28.25 3.32
N CYS A 253 -4.53 -27.19 3.79
CA CYS A 253 -4.19 -25.83 3.42
C CYS A 253 -3.32 -25.22 4.51
N LEU A 254 -2.14 -24.72 4.12
CA LEU A 254 -1.27 -23.96 5.00
C LEU A 254 -1.55 -22.47 4.84
N PHE A 255 -1.68 -21.77 5.97
CA PHE A 255 -1.74 -20.32 6.04
C PHE A 255 -0.54 -19.82 6.86
N LEU A 256 0.52 -19.41 6.16
CA LEU A 256 1.72 -18.85 6.77
C LEU A 256 1.56 -17.34 6.89
N PHE A 257 1.52 -16.85 8.11
CA PHE A 257 1.62 -15.44 8.46
C PHE A 257 3.08 -15.09 8.80
N ASN A 258 3.35 -13.81 9.05
CA ASN A 258 4.67 -13.34 9.43
C ASN A 258 5.15 -13.87 10.79
N ASP A 259 4.23 -14.23 11.69
CA ASP A 259 4.50 -14.67 13.06
C ASP A 259 3.97 -16.08 13.39
N VAL A 260 3.03 -16.62 12.61
CA VAL A 260 2.39 -17.92 12.86
C VAL A 260 2.18 -18.71 11.57
N LEU A 261 2.14 -20.04 11.65
CA LEU A 261 1.66 -20.94 10.61
C LEU A 261 0.39 -21.63 11.12
N LEU A 262 -0.68 -21.61 10.33
CA LEU A 262 -1.87 -22.42 10.55
C LEU A 262 -1.91 -23.60 9.56
N ILE A 263 -2.35 -24.75 10.05
CA ILE A 263 -2.71 -25.92 9.23
C ILE A 263 -4.20 -26.08 9.31
N ALA A 264 -4.87 -26.15 8.16
CA ALA A 264 -6.31 -26.29 8.10
C ALA A 264 -6.75 -27.34 7.07
N LYS A 265 -7.91 -27.95 7.31
CA LYS A 265 -8.60 -28.83 6.36
C LYS A 265 -9.66 -28.04 5.64
N LYS A 266 -9.74 -28.20 4.31
CA LYS A 266 -10.79 -27.57 3.50
C LYS A 266 -12.13 -28.26 3.80
N LYS A 267 -13.15 -27.47 4.14
CA LYS A 267 -14.53 -27.93 4.35
C LYS A 267 -15.42 -27.66 3.13
N SER A 268 -15.24 -26.48 2.53
CA SER A 268 -15.89 -26.06 1.29
C SER A 268 -14.94 -25.11 0.54
N ASP A 269 -15.38 -24.52 -0.57
CA ASP A 269 -14.53 -23.62 -1.35
C ASP A 269 -13.97 -22.43 -0.56
N ASP A 270 -14.78 -21.86 0.35
CA ASP A 270 -14.41 -20.69 1.17
C ASP A 270 -14.43 -20.96 2.68
N ALA A 271 -14.38 -22.22 3.11
CA ALA A 271 -14.37 -22.55 4.53
C ALA A 271 -13.33 -23.61 4.88
N TYR A 272 -12.57 -23.36 5.94
CA TYR A 272 -11.52 -24.23 6.43
C TYR A 272 -11.68 -24.45 7.94
N THR A 273 -11.38 -25.66 8.39
CA THR A 273 -11.27 -25.98 9.83
C THR A 273 -9.80 -26.02 10.19
N VAL A 274 -9.36 -25.12 11.05
CA VAL A 274 -7.98 -25.08 11.56
C VAL A 274 -7.79 -26.29 12.48
N THR A 275 -6.75 -27.08 12.21
CA THR A 275 -6.41 -28.27 12.99
C THR A 275 -5.22 -28.04 13.90
N ASP A 276 -4.26 -27.21 13.48
CA ASP A 276 -3.04 -26.93 14.25
C ASP A 276 -2.54 -25.51 13.96
N TYR A 277 -1.78 -24.94 14.89
CA TYR A 277 -1.03 -23.69 14.68
C TYR A 277 0.30 -23.66 15.43
N PHE A 278 1.30 -22.99 14.85
CA PHE A 278 2.66 -22.91 15.36
C PHE A 278 3.26 -21.51 15.17
N THR A 279 3.95 -20.98 16.18
CA THR A 279 4.70 -19.72 16.03
C THR A 279 5.88 -19.90 15.08
N LYS A 280 6.10 -18.94 14.19
CA LYS A 280 7.10 -19.02 13.12
C LYS A 280 8.52 -19.18 13.65
N GLU A 281 8.82 -18.57 14.79
CA GLU A 281 10.14 -18.65 15.45
C GLU A 281 10.56 -20.08 15.77
N ARG A 282 9.58 -20.97 16.03
CA ARG A 282 9.77 -22.37 16.39
C ARG A 282 9.76 -23.32 15.19
N LEU A 283 9.62 -22.79 13.98
CA LEU A 283 9.57 -23.59 12.75
C LEU A 283 10.93 -23.64 12.07
N ARG A 284 11.30 -24.83 11.59
CA ARG A 284 12.42 -25.04 10.66
C ARG A 284 11.96 -25.90 9.51
N SER A 285 12.36 -25.57 8.29
CA SER A 285 12.14 -26.43 7.12
C SER A 285 13.42 -27.18 6.78
N ARG A 286 13.31 -28.48 6.51
CA ARG A 286 14.39 -29.34 6.05
C ARG A 286 14.01 -29.94 4.69
N ASP A 287 14.95 -29.91 3.76
CA ASP A 287 14.79 -30.55 2.47
C ASP A 287 14.87 -32.08 2.60
N VAL A 288 14.15 -32.81 1.75
CA VAL A 288 14.22 -34.27 1.66
C VAL A 288 15.07 -34.63 0.44
N ILE A 289 16.18 -35.31 0.69
CA ILE A 289 17.10 -35.79 -0.35
C ILE A 289 16.34 -36.73 -1.29
N ASN A 290 16.55 -36.56 -2.60
CA ASN A 290 15.93 -37.35 -3.67
C ASN A 290 14.39 -37.29 -3.74
N ASP A 291 13.75 -36.35 -3.05
CA ASP A 291 12.33 -36.05 -3.26
C ASP A 291 12.18 -34.64 -3.84
N PRO A 292 11.81 -34.48 -5.12
CA PRO A 292 11.72 -33.17 -5.75
C PRO A 292 10.53 -32.32 -5.24
N VAL A 293 9.58 -32.90 -4.51
CA VAL A 293 8.34 -32.23 -4.07
C VAL A 293 8.11 -32.29 -2.55
N GLY A 294 8.77 -33.20 -1.85
CA GLY A 294 8.68 -33.37 -0.40
C GLY A 294 9.65 -32.50 0.40
N PHE A 295 9.20 -31.98 1.53
CA PHE A 295 10.02 -31.34 2.56
C PHE A 295 9.49 -31.69 3.96
N ILE A 296 10.33 -31.52 4.97
CA ILE A 296 9.96 -31.74 6.38
C ILE A 296 9.87 -30.40 7.09
N LEU A 297 8.76 -30.16 7.78
CA LEU A 297 8.61 -29.08 8.73
C LEU A 297 8.89 -29.63 10.14
N VAL A 298 9.90 -29.07 10.79
CA VAL A 298 10.26 -29.36 12.17
C VAL A 298 9.70 -28.24 13.05
N VAL A 299 8.87 -28.62 14.01
CA VAL A 299 8.40 -27.75 15.09
C VAL A 299 9.28 -28.04 16.30
N GLU A 300 10.12 -27.08 16.69
CA GLU A 300 11.08 -27.25 17.80
C GLU A 300 10.37 -27.44 19.14
N GLN A 301 9.29 -26.70 19.37
CA GLN A 301 8.42 -26.83 20.54
C GLN A 301 6.96 -26.58 20.13
N ASN A 302 6.16 -27.63 20.09
CA ASN A 302 4.72 -27.54 19.89
C ASN A 302 4.01 -27.00 21.16
N GLN A 303 2.67 -27.03 21.21
CA GLN A 303 1.89 -26.53 22.36
C GLN A 303 2.07 -27.37 23.63
N GLU A 304 2.61 -28.58 23.52
CA GLU A 304 2.90 -29.52 24.60
C GLU A 304 4.41 -29.59 24.92
N ASN A 305 5.20 -28.63 24.40
CA ASN A 305 6.67 -28.58 24.52
C ASN A 305 7.40 -29.80 23.94
N GLN A 306 6.79 -30.49 22.98
CA GLN A 306 7.41 -31.60 22.26
C GLN A 306 7.92 -31.15 20.88
N ARG A 307 9.00 -31.80 20.44
CA ARG A 307 9.50 -31.66 19.07
C ARG A 307 8.65 -32.52 18.15
N THR A 308 8.08 -31.92 17.11
CA THR A 308 7.25 -32.64 16.13
C THR A 308 7.79 -32.43 14.72
N GLU A 309 7.86 -33.50 13.93
CA GLU A 309 8.21 -33.42 12.51
C GLU A 309 6.96 -33.76 11.67
N MET A 310 6.73 -32.97 10.62
CA MET A 310 5.63 -33.18 9.67
C MET A 310 6.20 -33.19 8.26
N ARG A 311 5.85 -34.20 7.48
CA ARG A 311 6.22 -34.27 6.07
C ARG A 311 5.12 -33.65 5.21
N PHE A 312 5.52 -32.78 4.28
CA PHE A 312 4.64 -32.16 3.31
C PHE A 312 5.16 -32.40 1.91
N GLU A 313 4.23 -32.62 0.98
CA GLU A 313 4.50 -32.78 -0.44
C GLU A 313 3.74 -31.71 -1.22
N ALA A 314 4.47 -31.03 -2.11
CA ALA A 314 3.91 -30.03 -3.02
C ALA A 314 3.47 -30.66 -4.34
N ASP A 315 2.62 -29.95 -5.09
CA ASP A 315 2.22 -30.35 -6.44
C ASP A 315 3.38 -30.29 -7.45
N LYS A 316 4.32 -29.35 -7.24
CA LYS A 316 5.45 -29.07 -8.14
C LYS A 316 6.73 -28.75 -7.35
N PRO A 317 7.91 -29.04 -7.91
CA PRO A 317 9.19 -28.66 -7.28
C PRO A 317 9.32 -27.15 -7.04
N SER A 318 8.78 -26.34 -7.96
CA SER A 318 8.74 -24.87 -7.80
C SER A 318 7.92 -24.44 -6.58
N THR A 319 6.81 -25.13 -6.29
CA THR A 319 5.94 -24.85 -5.15
C THR A 319 6.65 -25.20 -3.85
N LYS A 320 7.32 -26.36 -3.79
CA LYS A 320 8.22 -26.74 -2.68
C LYS A 320 9.29 -25.67 -2.44
N SER A 321 10.04 -25.26 -3.47
CA SER A 321 11.10 -24.27 -3.35
C SER A 321 10.59 -22.93 -2.80
N ARG A 322 9.42 -22.48 -3.26
CA ARG A 322 8.78 -21.25 -2.74
C ARG A 322 8.35 -21.38 -1.28
N TRP A 323 7.81 -22.53 -0.86
CA TRP A 323 7.46 -22.79 0.54
C TRP A 323 8.70 -22.82 1.44
N MET A 324 9.73 -23.56 1.06
CA MET A 324 10.98 -23.62 1.83
C MET A 324 11.63 -22.24 1.94
N ALA A 325 11.59 -21.42 0.89
CA ALA A 325 12.14 -20.06 0.93
C ALA A 325 11.47 -19.17 1.98
N VAL A 326 10.13 -19.24 2.14
CA VAL A 326 9.39 -18.41 3.11
C VAL A 326 9.38 -18.98 4.53
N LEU A 327 9.59 -20.29 4.67
CA LEU A 327 9.68 -20.99 5.96
C LEU A 327 11.10 -20.95 6.55
N ARG A 328 12.13 -20.64 5.75
CA ARG A 328 13.47 -20.35 6.26
C ARG A 328 13.39 -19.17 7.22
N HIS A 329 14.01 -19.34 8.40
CA HIS A 329 14.14 -18.25 9.35
C HIS A 329 15.04 -17.18 8.71
N GLN A 330 14.45 -16.08 8.25
CA GLN A 330 15.20 -14.86 8.01
C GLN A 330 15.34 -14.17 9.37
N PRO A 331 16.55 -13.85 9.85
CA PRO A 331 16.70 -12.90 10.94
C PRO A 331 16.02 -11.61 10.48
N VAL A 332 15.02 -11.16 11.24
CA VAL A 332 14.39 -9.86 11.00
C VAL A 332 15.51 -8.83 11.13
N PRO A 333 15.81 -8.00 10.12
CA PRO A 333 16.75 -6.91 10.31
C PRO A 333 16.15 -6.00 11.38
N TYR A 334 16.76 -6.01 12.56
CA TYR A 334 16.46 -5.06 13.61
C TYR A 334 16.92 -3.69 13.10
N ASN A 335 15.98 -2.88 12.59
CA ASN A 335 16.26 -1.50 12.25
C ASN A 335 16.56 -0.73 13.55
N LYS A 336 17.81 -0.77 14.00
CA LYS A 336 18.37 0.33 14.78
C LYS A 336 18.39 1.54 13.85
N ILE A 337 17.58 2.54 14.16
CA ILE A 337 17.80 3.90 13.68
C ILE A 337 19.12 4.35 14.34
N SER A 338 20.24 4.07 13.66
CA SER A 338 21.51 4.71 13.93
C SER A 338 21.72 5.75 12.84
N ASN A 339 21.60 7.02 13.23
CA ASN A 339 22.06 8.16 12.45
C ASN A 339 23.54 7.97 12.11
N SER A 340 23.86 7.75 10.84
CA SER A 340 25.13 8.17 10.24
C SER A 340 25.12 7.98 8.73
N ASN A 341 25.30 9.09 8.03
CA ASN A 341 25.96 9.26 6.73
C ASN A 341 25.62 8.25 5.62
N LEU A 342 24.56 8.55 4.87
CA LEU A 342 24.35 8.04 3.53
C LEU A 342 24.71 9.12 2.51
N GLN A 343 25.88 8.97 1.90
CA GLN A 343 26.22 9.58 0.62
C GLN A 343 25.15 9.17 -0.39
N VAL A 344 24.45 10.17 -0.94
CA VAL A 344 23.49 9.99 -2.03
C VAL A 344 24.27 9.71 -3.31
N SER A 345 24.42 8.43 -3.63
CA SER A 345 24.89 7.95 -4.92
C SER A 345 23.71 7.34 -5.68
N GLY A 346 23.29 8.04 -6.74
CA GLY A 346 22.77 7.50 -7.99
C GLY A 346 21.74 6.35 -7.97
N ARG A 347 20.49 6.73 -8.30
CA ARG A 347 19.46 5.92 -9.01
C ARG A 347 18.79 4.78 -8.23
N ASP A 348 17.87 5.11 -7.34
CA ASP A 348 16.74 4.24 -7.01
C ASP A 348 15.49 4.61 -7.83
N LYS A 349 15.43 4.12 -9.07
CA LYS A 349 14.23 4.20 -9.93
C LYS A 349 13.14 3.19 -9.51
N CYS A 350 13.40 2.29 -8.57
CA CYS A 350 12.48 1.19 -8.23
C CYS A 350 11.22 1.60 -7.46
N SER A 351 11.22 2.73 -6.74
CA SER A 351 10.02 3.19 -6.01
C SER A 351 8.95 3.80 -6.92
N TYR A 352 9.32 4.23 -8.13
CA TYR A 352 8.41 4.85 -9.11
C TYR A 352 7.55 3.82 -9.87
N PHE A 353 8.07 2.61 -10.10
CA PHE A 353 7.40 1.61 -10.92
C PHE A 353 6.24 0.88 -10.24
N SER A 354 6.19 0.84 -8.90
CA SER A 354 5.07 0.18 -8.21
C SER A 354 3.78 1.02 -8.18
N VAL A 355 3.88 2.34 -8.36
CA VAL A 355 2.71 3.25 -8.36
C VAL A 355 2.15 3.44 -9.78
N GLN A 356 2.99 3.38 -10.81
CA GLN A 356 2.49 3.40 -12.21
C GLN A 356 1.66 2.16 -12.57
N LYS A 357 1.89 1.00 -11.94
CA LYS A 357 1.03 -0.18 -12.13
C LYS A 357 -0.40 -0.01 -11.62
N ILE A 358 -0.65 0.95 -10.74
CA ILE A 358 -1.99 1.29 -10.24
C ILE A 358 -2.69 2.30 -11.17
N LEU A 359 -1.92 3.13 -11.90
CA LEU A 359 -2.44 4.20 -12.76
C LEU A 359 -2.77 3.76 -14.20
N GLY A 360 -2.62 2.49 -14.56
CA GLY A 360 -3.07 1.97 -15.86
C GLY A 360 -2.50 2.69 -17.08
N CYS A 361 -1.22 3.11 -17.02
CA CYS A 361 -0.45 3.58 -18.18
C CYS A 361 0.68 2.60 -18.50
#